data_AF-U6D7Y6-F1
#
_entry.id   AF-U6D7Y6-F1
#
_cell.length_a   1.000
_cell.length_b   1.000
_cell.length_c   1.000
_cell.angle_alpha   90.00
_cell.angle_beta   90.00
_cell.angle_gamma   90.00
#
_symmetry.space_group_name_H-M   'P 1'
#
loop_
_entity.id
_entity.type
_entity.pdbx_description
1 polymer ?
#
loop_
_entity_poly.entity_id
_entity_poly.type
_entity_poly.pdbx_seq_one_letter_code
_entity_poly.pdbx_strand_id
1 'polypeptide(L)'
;GLRQRRPLRSQVVTDDGQAPEAKDGSSFSGRVFRVTFLMLAVSLTVPLLGAMLLLESPIDPQPLSFKEPPLLLGVLQPNMKLQQAERLFENQLTGPESIANIGDVMFTGTADGQIVKLENGEIETIARLGSGPCKTRDDEPACGRPLGIRAGPNGTLFVAGAYKGLFEVNPWKREVKLLISSETPIEGRKMSFVNDLTITRDGRKIYFTDSSSKWQRRDYLLLVMEGTDDG
;
A
#
# COMPACT_ATOMS: atom_id res chain seq x y z
N GLY A 1 -90.00 14.91 53.75
CA GLY A 1 -89.03 15.34 54.77
C GLY A 1 -87.63 15.07 54.27
N LEU A 2 -86.90 16.13 53.93
CA LEU A 2 -85.50 16.12 53.51
C LEU A 2 -84.55 15.74 54.65
N ARG A 3 -83.52 14.93 54.37
CA ARG A 3 -82.15 15.19 54.83
C ARG A 3 -81.14 14.31 54.08
N GLN A 4 -80.66 14.79 52.94
CA GLN A 4 -79.37 14.36 52.38
C GLN A 4 -78.26 14.83 53.33
N ARG A 5 -77.51 13.89 53.91
CA ARG A 5 -76.27 14.20 54.64
C ARG A 5 -75.15 14.39 53.62
N ARG A 6 -74.53 15.58 53.63
CA ARG A 6 -73.29 15.89 52.89
C ARG A 6 -72.15 14.97 53.34
N PRO A 7 -71.31 14.46 52.44
CA PRO A 7 -70.05 13.82 52.82
C PRO A 7 -69.06 14.86 53.37
N LEU A 8 -68.32 14.49 54.42
CA LEU A 8 -67.26 15.31 55.01
C LEU A 8 -66.17 15.59 53.97
N ARG A 9 -65.91 16.88 53.74
CA ARG A 9 -64.78 17.39 52.96
C ARG A 9 -63.49 17.08 53.73
N SER A 10 -62.57 16.34 53.12
CA SER A 10 -61.22 16.19 53.63
C SER A 10 -60.53 17.56 53.67
N GLN A 11 -60.07 17.96 54.85
CA GLN A 11 -59.19 19.11 55.01
C GLN A 11 -57.83 18.76 54.44
N VAL A 12 -57.41 19.47 53.40
CA VAL A 12 -56.01 19.53 52.98
C VAL A 12 -55.31 20.36 54.04
N VAL A 13 -54.46 19.72 54.84
CA VAL A 13 -53.51 20.42 55.71
C VAL A 13 -52.45 21.00 54.78
N THR A 14 -52.52 22.31 54.53
CA THR A 14 -51.40 23.07 53.98
C THR A 14 -50.41 23.27 55.11
N ASP A 15 -49.34 22.48 55.12
CA ASP A 15 -48.15 22.78 55.90
C ASP A 15 -47.45 23.94 55.19
N ASP A 16 -47.66 25.16 55.68
CA ASP A 16 -46.85 26.34 55.38
C ASP A 16 -45.45 26.16 56.02
N GLY A 17 -44.76 25.13 55.57
CA GLY A 17 -43.36 24.88 55.83
C GLY A 17 -42.56 25.59 54.76
N GLN A 18 -41.94 26.71 55.14
CA GLN A 18 -40.93 27.46 54.41
C GLN A 18 -40.04 26.49 53.60
N ALA A 19 -40.17 26.50 52.26
CA ALA A 19 -39.33 25.69 51.41
C ALA A 19 -37.88 26.15 51.61
N PRO A 20 -36.96 25.29 52.07
CA PRO A 20 -35.56 25.63 52.00
C PRO A 20 -35.22 25.76 50.53
N GLU A 21 -34.56 26.86 50.16
CA GLU A 21 -33.95 27.03 48.84
C GLU A 21 -33.35 25.70 48.39
N ALA A 22 -33.78 25.21 47.23
CA ALA A 22 -33.14 24.12 46.56
C ALA A 22 -31.73 24.58 46.19
N LYS A 23 -30.79 24.45 47.14
CA LYS A 23 -29.38 24.42 46.86
C LYS A 23 -29.20 23.29 45.87
N ASP A 24 -28.67 23.62 44.69
CA ASP A 24 -28.24 22.72 43.63
C ASP A 24 -27.44 21.53 44.20
N GLY A 25 -28.18 20.52 44.66
CA GLY A 25 -27.65 19.32 45.25
C GLY A 25 -27.36 18.36 44.11
N SER A 26 -26.22 18.54 43.44
CA SER A 26 -25.78 17.56 42.43
C SER A 26 -25.81 16.17 43.07
N SER A 27 -26.70 15.28 42.62
CA SER A 27 -26.83 13.92 43.13
C SER A 27 -25.45 13.24 43.17
N PHE A 28 -25.13 12.59 44.30
CA PHE A 28 -23.88 11.85 44.52
C PHE A 28 -23.55 10.90 43.35
N SER A 29 -24.58 10.30 42.74
CA SER A 29 -24.49 9.46 41.53
C SER A 29 -23.96 10.22 40.31
N GLY A 30 -24.39 11.47 40.10
CA GLY A 30 -23.89 12.31 39.01
C GLY A 30 -22.44 12.75 39.21
N ARG A 31 -22.00 12.96 40.45
CA ARG A 31 -20.58 13.24 40.75
C ARG A 31 -19.71 12.02 40.49
N VAL A 32 -20.11 10.85 40.97
CA VAL A 32 -19.39 9.59 40.74
C VAL A 32 -19.32 9.28 39.24
N PHE A 33 -20.45 9.40 38.51
CA PHE A 33 -20.47 9.21 37.07
C PHE A 33 -19.52 10.16 36.34
N ARG A 34 -19.52 11.45 36.69
CA ARG A 34 -18.59 12.44 36.10
C ARG A 34 -17.14 12.13 36.40
N VAL A 35 -16.82 11.75 37.64
CA VAL A 35 -15.44 11.41 38.04
C VAL A 35 -14.98 10.15 37.32
N THR A 36 -15.79 9.09 37.30
CA THR A 36 -15.45 7.86 36.58
C THR A 36 -15.27 8.11 35.09
N PHE A 37 -16.15 8.92 34.47
CA PHE A 37 -16.04 9.29 33.07
C PHE A 37 -14.78 10.12 32.77
N LEU A 38 -14.43 11.08 33.64
CA LEU A 38 -13.20 11.87 33.53
C LEU A 38 -11.95 11.00 33.70
N MET A 39 -11.93 10.10 34.68
CA MET A 39 -10.82 9.19 34.88
C MET A 39 -10.65 8.24 33.69
N LEU A 40 -11.75 7.73 33.13
CA LEU A 40 -11.72 6.92 31.92
C LEU A 40 -11.17 7.71 30.72
N ALA A 41 -11.66 8.94 30.52
CA ALA A 41 -11.19 9.82 29.46
C ALA A 41 -9.68 10.07 29.60
N VAL A 42 -9.19 10.46 30.78
CA VAL A 42 -7.76 10.67 31.06
C VAL A 42 -6.95 9.38 30.83
N SER A 43 -7.47 8.23 31.28
CA SER A 43 -6.79 6.93 31.11
C SER A 43 -6.65 6.51 29.64
N LEU A 44 -7.48 7.03 28.74
CA LEU A 44 -7.38 6.79 27.30
C LEU A 44 -6.56 7.88 26.60
N THR A 45 -6.75 9.14 26.96
CA THR A 45 -6.10 10.27 26.29
C THR A 45 -4.62 10.37 26.63
N VAL A 46 -4.21 10.09 27.87
CA VAL A 46 -2.80 10.22 28.28
C VAL A 46 -1.92 9.19 27.57
N PRO A 47 -2.26 7.88 27.53
CA PRO A 47 -1.48 6.91 26.75
C PRO A 47 -1.51 7.18 25.26
N LEU A 48 -2.65 7.65 24.72
CA LEU A 48 -2.75 8.00 23.30
C LEU A 48 -1.84 9.18 22.94
N LEU A 49 -1.84 10.24 23.76
CA LEU A 49 -0.97 11.40 23.57
C LEU A 49 0.51 11.01 23.77
N GLY A 50 0.79 10.17 24.77
CA GLY A 50 2.11 9.59 24.98
C GLY A 50 2.57 8.79 23.77
N ALA A 51 1.70 7.96 23.19
CA ALA A 51 1.99 7.22 21.96
C ALA A 51 2.25 8.16 20.78
N MET A 52 1.44 9.20 20.58
CA MET A 52 1.64 10.19 19.50
C MET A 52 2.94 10.99 19.63
N LEU A 53 3.41 11.24 20.86
CA LEU A 53 4.64 11.99 21.11
C LEU A 53 5.89 11.12 21.14
N LEU A 54 5.77 9.83 21.50
CA LEU A 54 6.90 8.91 21.65
C LEU A 54 7.10 8.00 20.44
N LEU A 55 6.06 7.72 19.65
CA LEU A 55 6.19 6.91 18.44
C LEU A 55 6.50 7.83 17.26
N GLU A 56 7.73 7.74 16.77
CA GLU A 56 8.10 8.34 15.50
C GLU A 56 7.42 7.60 14.35
N SER A 57 6.81 8.36 13.43
CA SER A 57 6.26 7.80 12.20
C SER A 57 7.40 7.26 11.32
N PRO A 58 7.25 6.07 10.70
CA PRO A 58 8.27 5.55 9.80
C PRO A 58 8.41 6.38 8.51
N ILE A 59 7.37 7.15 8.17
CA ILE A 59 7.30 8.03 7.00
C ILE A 59 7.34 9.50 7.41
N ASP A 60 7.95 10.34 6.57
CA ASP A 60 7.91 11.81 6.66
C ASP A 60 7.11 12.38 5.46
N PRO A 61 5.76 12.39 5.56
CA PRO A 61 4.89 12.65 4.42
C PRO A 61 5.02 14.07 3.88
N GLN A 62 5.32 14.18 2.59
CA GLN A 62 5.42 15.45 1.90
C GLN A 62 4.02 15.97 1.52
N PRO A 63 3.74 17.28 1.70
CA PRO A 63 2.46 17.86 1.31
C PRO A 63 2.34 17.85 -0.22
N LEU A 64 1.43 17.02 -0.73
CA LEU A 64 1.17 16.90 -2.16
C LEU A 64 -0.16 17.55 -2.54
N SER A 65 -0.12 18.49 -3.48
CA SER A 65 -1.31 19.14 -4.03
C SER A 65 -1.45 18.79 -5.51
N PHE A 66 -2.50 18.05 -5.84
CA PHE A 66 -2.81 17.71 -7.22
C PHE A 66 -3.65 18.81 -7.86
N LYS A 67 -3.38 19.07 -9.15
CA LYS A 67 -4.27 19.88 -9.98
C LYS A 67 -5.57 19.12 -10.21
N GLU A 68 -6.66 19.85 -10.47
CA GLU A 68 -7.90 19.23 -10.91
C GLU A 68 -7.64 18.34 -12.14
N PRO A 69 -8.16 17.10 -12.14
CA PRO A 69 -7.94 16.19 -13.25
C PRO A 69 -8.59 16.76 -14.52
N PRO A 70 -7.97 16.54 -15.70
CA PRO A 70 -8.55 16.99 -16.96
C PRO A 70 -9.88 16.29 -17.22
N LEU A 71 -10.79 16.97 -17.92
CA LEU A 71 -12.03 16.35 -18.38
C LEU A 71 -11.71 15.20 -19.35
N LEU A 72 -12.43 14.08 -19.20
CA LEU A 72 -12.29 12.90 -20.04
C LEU A 72 -12.99 13.10 -21.40
N LEU A 73 -12.43 13.98 -22.24
CA LEU A 73 -12.94 14.36 -23.55
C LEU A 73 -11.98 13.98 -24.68
N GLY A 74 -12.50 13.91 -25.91
CA GLY A 74 -11.71 13.55 -27.10
C GLY A 74 -10.99 12.20 -26.92
N VAL A 75 -9.66 12.23 -27.00
CA VAL A 75 -8.80 11.04 -26.85
C VAL A 75 -8.85 10.40 -25.46
N LEU A 76 -9.32 11.14 -24.44
CA LEU A 76 -9.46 10.65 -23.06
C LEU A 76 -10.86 10.12 -22.75
N GLN A 77 -11.78 10.09 -23.72
CA GLN A 77 -13.13 9.58 -23.48
C GLN A 77 -13.12 8.14 -22.98
N PRO A 78 -13.96 7.81 -21.97
CA PRO A 78 -14.11 6.43 -21.51
C PRO A 78 -14.52 5.52 -22.67
N ASN A 79 -13.92 4.33 -22.73
CA ASN A 79 -14.26 3.32 -23.73
C ASN A 79 -14.13 1.91 -23.14
N MET A 80 -14.70 0.94 -23.84
CA MET A 80 -14.77 -0.46 -23.40
C MET A 80 -13.92 -1.40 -24.27
N LYS A 81 -12.96 -0.87 -25.04
CA LYS A 81 -12.19 -1.68 -26.00
C LYS A 81 -11.46 -2.86 -25.33
N LEU A 82 -10.92 -2.64 -24.14
CA LEU A 82 -10.20 -3.68 -23.38
C LEU A 82 -11.11 -4.74 -22.75
N GLN A 83 -12.45 -4.56 -22.77
CA GLN A 83 -13.36 -5.62 -22.31
C GLN A 83 -13.41 -6.82 -23.26
N GLN A 84 -13.02 -6.62 -24.52
CA GLN A 84 -12.95 -7.67 -25.54
C GLN A 84 -11.56 -8.34 -25.59
N ALA A 85 -10.63 -7.93 -24.72
CA ALA A 85 -9.30 -8.50 -24.68
C ALA A 85 -9.34 -9.96 -24.22
N GLU A 86 -8.56 -10.81 -24.87
CA GLU A 86 -8.35 -12.18 -24.45
C GLU A 86 -7.49 -12.24 -23.20
N ARG A 87 -7.86 -13.09 -22.24
CA ARG A 87 -7.09 -13.33 -21.02
C ARG A 87 -6.20 -14.55 -21.22
N LEU A 88 -4.92 -14.30 -21.48
CA LEU A 88 -3.92 -15.37 -21.60
C LEU A 88 -3.41 -15.77 -20.22
N PHE A 89 -3.24 -17.08 -19.99
CA PHE A 89 -2.62 -17.65 -18.77
C PHE A 89 -3.30 -17.22 -17.45
N GLU A 90 -4.61 -16.96 -17.48
CA GLU A 90 -5.38 -16.59 -16.29
C GLU A 90 -5.25 -17.67 -15.20
N ASN A 91 -4.99 -17.25 -13.96
CA ASN A 91 -4.73 -18.10 -12.81
C ASN A 91 -3.49 -19.02 -12.89
N GLN A 92 -2.65 -18.88 -13.93
CA GLN A 92 -1.41 -19.66 -14.08
C GLN A 92 -0.15 -18.86 -13.73
N LEU A 93 -0.16 -17.55 -13.96
CA LEU A 93 0.94 -16.64 -13.62
C LEU A 93 0.56 -15.77 -12.43
N THR A 94 1.49 -15.61 -11.48
CA THR A 94 1.28 -14.73 -10.32
C THR A 94 2.11 -13.46 -10.48
N GLY A 95 1.41 -12.32 -10.55
CA GLY A 95 2.02 -10.99 -10.59
C GLY A 95 2.97 -10.71 -11.76
N PRO A 96 2.67 -11.08 -13.03
CA PRO A 96 3.40 -10.53 -14.16
C PRO A 96 3.29 -9.00 -14.19
N GLU A 97 4.39 -8.31 -14.45
CA GLU A 97 4.47 -6.85 -14.34
C GLU A 97 4.90 -6.21 -15.66
N SER A 98 6.00 -6.66 -16.25
CA SER A 98 6.43 -6.30 -17.60
C SER A 98 6.43 -7.50 -18.54
N ILE A 99 6.07 -7.24 -19.80
CA ILE A 99 6.17 -8.21 -20.90
C ILE A 99 7.17 -7.72 -21.96
N ALA A 100 7.97 -8.63 -22.49
CA ALA A 100 8.84 -8.40 -23.64
C ALA A 100 8.67 -9.53 -24.67
N ASN A 101 8.89 -9.24 -25.94
CA ASN A 101 8.80 -10.25 -27.00
C ASN A 101 10.09 -10.30 -27.83
N ILE A 102 10.46 -11.51 -28.25
CA ILE A 102 11.52 -11.76 -29.23
C ILE A 102 10.94 -12.67 -30.31
N GLY A 103 10.65 -12.09 -31.48
CA GLY A 103 9.80 -12.75 -32.47
C GLY A 103 8.40 -12.97 -31.89
N ASP A 104 7.89 -14.20 -32.00
CA ASP A 104 6.57 -14.62 -31.51
C ASP A 104 6.59 -15.14 -30.06
N VAL A 105 7.76 -15.16 -29.42
CA VAL A 105 7.94 -15.63 -28.05
C VAL A 105 7.84 -14.47 -27.08
N MET A 106 7.00 -14.61 -26.06
CA MET A 106 6.84 -13.61 -25.00
C MET A 106 7.57 -14.03 -23.72
N PHE A 107 8.02 -13.04 -22.95
CA PHE A 107 8.71 -13.24 -21.68
C PHE A 107 8.14 -12.28 -20.63
N THR A 108 7.97 -12.78 -19.41
CA THR A 108 7.53 -11.97 -18.26
C THR A 108 8.20 -12.43 -16.98
N GLY A 109 8.24 -11.55 -15.99
CA GLY A 109 8.59 -11.89 -14.61
C GLY A 109 7.38 -12.42 -13.83
N THR A 110 7.62 -13.06 -12.69
CA THR A 110 6.58 -13.46 -11.72
C THR A 110 6.90 -12.94 -10.32
N ALA A 111 5.91 -13.00 -9.42
CA ALA A 111 6.02 -12.52 -8.05
C ALA A 111 7.07 -13.27 -7.21
N ASP A 112 7.33 -14.53 -7.54
CA ASP A 112 8.28 -15.42 -6.86
C ASP A 112 9.70 -15.40 -7.47
N GLY A 113 10.00 -14.36 -8.26
CA GLY A 113 11.35 -14.09 -8.75
C GLY A 113 11.72 -14.79 -10.06
N GLN A 114 10.79 -15.54 -10.68
CA GLN A 114 11.07 -16.26 -11.93
C GLN A 114 10.94 -15.33 -13.13
N ILE A 115 11.67 -15.69 -14.18
CA ILE A 115 11.46 -15.19 -15.54
C ILE A 115 10.97 -16.38 -16.35
N VAL A 116 9.83 -16.21 -16.98
CA VAL A 116 9.14 -17.26 -17.74
C VAL A 116 9.07 -16.90 -19.21
N LYS A 117 9.20 -17.91 -20.05
CA LYS A 117 8.92 -17.90 -21.47
C LYS A 117 7.49 -18.37 -21.69
N LEU A 118 6.75 -17.65 -22.54
CA LEU A 118 5.39 -17.95 -22.96
C LEU A 118 5.42 -18.22 -24.46
N GLU A 119 5.15 -19.47 -24.84
CA GLU A 119 5.23 -19.92 -26.23
C GLU A 119 4.20 -21.03 -26.44
N ASN A 120 3.39 -20.94 -27.50
CA ASN A 120 2.39 -21.95 -27.86
C ASN A 120 1.41 -22.35 -26.72
N GLY A 121 1.07 -21.41 -25.85
CA GLY A 121 0.18 -21.68 -24.69
C GLY A 121 0.85 -22.40 -23.54
N GLU A 122 2.18 -22.58 -23.57
CA GLU A 122 2.96 -23.17 -22.49
C GLU A 122 3.75 -22.10 -21.71
N ILE A 123 3.95 -22.35 -20.42
CA ILE A 123 4.77 -21.53 -19.52
C ILE A 123 6.02 -22.33 -19.16
N GLU A 124 7.19 -21.78 -19.48
CA GLU A 124 8.47 -22.40 -19.15
C GLU A 124 9.30 -21.44 -18.30
N THR A 125 9.77 -21.87 -17.12
CA THR A 125 10.73 -21.09 -16.34
C THR A 125 12.11 -21.18 -16.98
N ILE A 126 12.66 -20.03 -17.39
CA ILE A 126 13.98 -19.94 -18.03
C ILE A 126 15.06 -19.42 -17.08
N ALA A 127 14.69 -18.66 -16.05
CA ALA A 127 15.62 -18.09 -15.09
C ALA A 127 14.91 -17.74 -13.78
N ARG A 128 15.71 -17.52 -12.72
CA ARG A 128 15.26 -16.97 -11.44
C ARG A 128 16.29 -15.97 -10.93
N LEU A 129 15.85 -14.82 -10.43
CA LEU A 129 16.76 -13.77 -9.95
C LEU A 129 17.32 -14.04 -8.55
N GLY A 130 16.66 -14.91 -7.78
CA GLY A 130 17.04 -15.25 -6.41
C GLY A 130 16.67 -16.67 -6.02
N SER A 131 16.65 -16.89 -4.72
CA SER A 131 16.37 -18.20 -4.12
C SER A 131 15.60 -18.02 -2.81
N GLY A 132 14.91 -19.07 -2.38
CA GLY A 132 14.15 -19.05 -1.14
C GLY A 132 12.85 -19.84 -1.25
N PRO A 133 12.04 -19.85 -0.18
CA PRO A 133 10.74 -20.49 -0.19
C PRO A 133 9.74 -19.74 -1.09
N CYS A 134 9.91 -18.43 -1.28
CA CYS A 134 9.11 -17.57 -2.17
C CYS A 134 7.60 -17.72 -1.99
N LYS A 135 7.15 -17.80 -0.72
CA LYS A 135 5.73 -18.05 -0.38
C LYS A 135 5.04 -16.80 0.14
N THR A 136 5.79 -15.89 0.74
CA THR A 136 5.25 -14.73 1.44
C THR A 136 5.87 -13.43 0.92
N ARG A 137 5.24 -12.30 1.25
CA ARG A 137 5.78 -10.96 0.93
C ARG A 137 7.17 -10.73 1.54
N ASP A 138 7.46 -11.36 2.67
CA ASP A 138 8.76 -11.21 3.35
C ASP A 138 9.89 -11.98 2.66
N ASP A 139 9.55 -12.98 1.84
CA ASP A 139 10.51 -13.73 1.03
C ASP A 139 10.93 -12.98 -0.24
N GLU A 140 10.15 -11.97 -0.66
CA GLU A 140 10.32 -11.27 -1.93
C GLU A 140 11.74 -10.70 -2.14
N PRO A 141 12.42 -10.09 -1.13
CA PRO A 141 13.80 -9.65 -1.27
C PRO A 141 14.80 -10.78 -1.58
N ALA A 142 14.61 -11.96 -0.98
CA ALA A 142 15.49 -13.11 -1.19
C ALA A 142 15.25 -13.72 -2.58
N CYS A 143 13.98 -13.91 -2.94
CA CYS A 143 13.54 -14.46 -4.22
C CYS A 143 13.84 -13.53 -5.41
N GLY A 144 13.86 -12.22 -5.16
CA GLY A 144 13.84 -11.20 -6.19
C GLY A 144 12.45 -10.99 -6.76
N ARG A 145 12.29 -9.87 -7.49
CA ARG A 145 11.04 -9.48 -8.14
C ARG A 145 11.37 -8.79 -9.46
N PRO A 146 11.28 -9.48 -10.61
CA PRO A 146 11.45 -8.85 -11.91
C PRO A 146 10.26 -7.93 -12.17
N LEU A 147 10.57 -6.67 -12.43
CA LEU A 147 9.61 -5.62 -12.75
C LEU A 147 9.78 -5.27 -14.23
N GLY A 148 10.67 -4.35 -14.59
CA GLY A 148 10.98 -4.07 -16.00
C GLY A 148 11.67 -5.20 -16.75
N ILE A 149 11.19 -5.53 -17.95
CA ILE A 149 11.84 -6.46 -18.89
C ILE A 149 11.85 -5.86 -20.29
N ARG A 150 13.02 -5.84 -20.96
CA ARG A 150 13.16 -5.40 -22.35
C ARG A 150 13.99 -6.37 -23.17
N ALA A 151 13.60 -6.58 -24.42
CA ALA A 151 14.43 -7.30 -25.38
C ALA A 151 15.71 -6.50 -25.68
N GLY A 152 16.84 -7.18 -25.57
CA GLY A 152 18.18 -6.66 -25.84
C GLY A 152 18.74 -7.13 -27.18
N PRO A 153 19.94 -6.66 -27.54
CA PRO A 153 20.69 -7.15 -28.70
C PRO A 153 20.97 -8.66 -28.59
N ASN A 154 21.16 -9.32 -29.73
CA ASN A 154 21.44 -10.76 -29.79
C ASN A 154 20.38 -11.63 -29.10
N GLY A 155 19.18 -11.08 -28.90
CA GLY A 155 18.08 -11.78 -28.29
C GLY A 155 18.15 -11.91 -26.77
N THR A 156 19.04 -11.20 -26.08
CA THR A 156 19.02 -11.23 -24.62
C THR A 156 17.79 -10.49 -24.07
N LEU A 157 17.53 -10.65 -22.79
CA LEU A 157 16.57 -9.84 -22.04
C LEU A 157 17.34 -9.01 -21.02
N PHE A 158 17.05 -7.73 -20.94
CA PHE A 158 17.47 -6.92 -19.80
C PHE A 158 16.33 -6.84 -18.80
N VAL A 159 16.65 -7.06 -17.53
CA VAL A 159 15.67 -7.21 -16.47
C VAL A 159 16.02 -6.31 -15.28
N ALA A 160 15.05 -5.51 -14.84
CA ALA A 160 15.08 -4.77 -13.59
C ALA A 160 14.54 -5.65 -12.47
N GLY A 161 15.41 -6.05 -11.54
CA GLY A 161 15.03 -6.79 -10.34
C GLY A 161 14.95 -5.86 -9.14
N ALA A 162 13.76 -5.73 -8.55
CA ALA A 162 13.44 -4.72 -7.54
C ALA A 162 14.43 -4.62 -6.37
N TYR A 163 14.97 -5.76 -5.94
CA TYR A 163 15.87 -5.85 -4.78
C TYR A 163 17.32 -6.10 -5.13
N LYS A 164 17.62 -6.50 -6.37
CA LYS A 164 18.94 -7.06 -6.73
C LYS A 164 19.66 -6.28 -7.82
N GLY A 165 19.00 -5.32 -8.46
CA GLY A 165 19.59 -4.46 -9.50
C GLY A 165 19.22 -4.90 -10.92
N LEU A 166 20.14 -4.70 -11.88
CA LEU A 166 19.89 -5.00 -13.29
C LEU A 166 20.59 -6.29 -13.73
N PHE A 167 19.90 -7.04 -14.58
CA PHE A 167 20.38 -8.30 -15.13
C PHE A 167 20.33 -8.31 -16.66
N GLU A 168 21.25 -9.03 -17.26
CA GLU A 168 21.16 -9.55 -18.61
C GLU A 168 20.85 -11.05 -18.53
N VAL A 169 19.83 -11.50 -19.25
CA VAL A 169 19.37 -12.88 -19.26
C VAL A 169 19.41 -13.40 -20.68
N ASN A 170 20.07 -14.53 -20.89
CA ASN A 170 20.00 -15.26 -22.15
C ASN A 170 18.88 -16.31 -22.05
N PRO A 171 17.71 -16.09 -22.68
CA PRO A 171 16.56 -16.97 -22.49
C PRO A 171 16.77 -18.38 -23.06
N TRP A 172 17.61 -18.56 -24.07
CA TRP A 172 17.87 -19.87 -24.69
C TRP A 172 18.91 -20.69 -23.96
N LYS A 173 19.95 -20.03 -23.41
CA LYS A 173 20.97 -20.68 -22.59
C LYS A 173 20.59 -20.81 -21.12
N ARG A 174 19.52 -20.12 -20.70
CA ARG A 174 19.09 -20.02 -19.29
C ARG A 174 20.17 -19.45 -18.38
N GLU A 175 20.95 -18.51 -18.92
CA GLU A 175 22.05 -17.85 -18.21
C GLU A 175 21.58 -16.48 -17.69
N VAL A 176 21.92 -16.17 -16.45
CA VAL A 176 21.63 -14.89 -15.81
C VAL A 176 22.95 -14.23 -15.44
N LYS A 177 23.13 -12.98 -15.86
CA LYS A 177 24.30 -12.17 -15.56
C LYS A 177 23.86 -10.89 -14.86
N LEU A 178 24.38 -10.65 -13.66
CA LEU A 178 24.20 -9.37 -12.97
C LEU A 178 25.04 -8.30 -13.67
N LEU A 179 24.42 -7.18 -14.02
CA LEU A 179 25.09 -6.03 -14.64
C LEU A 179 25.47 -4.97 -13.60
N ILE A 180 24.52 -4.64 -12.72
CA ILE A 180 24.73 -3.73 -11.60
C ILE A 180 23.91 -4.22 -10.41
N SER A 181 24.53 -4.30 -9.25
CA SER A 181 23.87 -4.67 -8.00
C SER A 181 23.13 -3.48 -7.42
N SER A 182 21.96 -3.70 -6.81
CA SER A 182 21.28 -2.70 -5.96
C SER A 182 22.17 -2.18 -4.82
N GLU A 183 23.10 -3.03 -4.35
CA GLU A 183 24.06 -2.70 -3.30
C GLU A 183 25.20 -1.78 -3.77
N THR A 184 25.38 -1.62 -5.09
CA THR A 184 26.41 -0.73 -5.65
C THR A 184 25.97 0.72 -5.45
N PRO A 185 26.72 1.54 -4.68
CA PRO A 185 26.36 2.93 -4.49
C PRO A 185 26.52 3.73 -5.79
N ILE A 186 25.48 4.46 -6.18
CA ILE A 186 25.48 5.44 -7.25
C ILE A 186 25.39 6.81 -6.57
N GLU A 187 26.41 7.65 -6.76
CA GLU A 187 26.51 8.96 -6.10
C GLU A 187 26.36 8.88 -4.56
N GLY A 188 26.82 7.77 -3.97
CA GLY A 188 26.79 7.53 -2.53
C GLY A 188 25.49 6.93 -1.99
N ARG A 189 24.48 6.67 -2.83
CA ARG A 189 23.22 6.03 -2.43
C ARG A 189 23.07 4.65 -3.06
N LYS A 190 22.52 3.69 -2.30
CA LYS A 190 22.13 2.37 -2.83
C LYS A 190 20.74 2.46 -3.43
N MET A 191 20.45 1.55 -4.36
CA MET A 191 19.12 1.42 -4.93
C MET A 191 18.27 0.51 -4.04
N SER A 192 17.09 0.95 -3.63
CA SER A 192 16.20 0.15 -2.77
C SER A 192 15.03 -0.45 -3.53
N PHE A 193 14.63 0.14 -4.66
CA PHE A 193 13.47 -0.30 -5.43
C PHE A 193 13.65 -0.01 -6.93
N VAL A 194 14.53 -0.77 -7.58
CA VAL A 194 14.74 -0.71 -9.03
C VAL A 194 13.46 -1.14 -9.77
N ASN A 195 12.89 -0.27 -10.59
CA ASN A 195 11.54 -0.46 -11.11
C ASN A 195 11.52 -0.87 -12.58
N ASP A 196 11.83 0.05 -13.50
CA ASP A 196 11.79 -0.24 -14.93
C ASP A 196 13.08 0.17 -15.64
N LEU A 197 13.26 -0.33 -16.86
CA LEU A 197 14.38 0.01 -17.73
C LEU A 197 13.95 0.16 -19.19
N THR A 198 14.76 0.90 -19.94
CA THR A 198 14.71 0.96 -21.40
C THR A 198 16.13 0.96 -21.96
N ILE A 199 16.25 0.59 -23.22
CA ILE A 199 17.53 0.42 -23.90
C ILE A 199 17.51 1.29 -25.15
N THR A 200 18.65 1.92 -25.45
CA THR A 200 18.79 2.64 -26.71
C THR A 200 18.66 1.69 -27.90
N ARG A 201 18.22 2.23 -29.04
CA ARG A 201 18.05 1.44 -30.27
C ARG A 201 19.35 0.77 -30.74
N ASP A 202 20.50 1.36 -30.46
CA ASP A 202 21.81 0.79 -30.75
C ASP A 202 22.27 -0.26 -29.72
N GLY A 203 21.49 -0.49 -28.67
CA GLY A 203 21.77 -1.47 -27.62
C GLY A 203 22.90 -1.08 -26.67
N ARG A 204 23.46 0.13 -26.78
CA ARG A 204 24.69 0.50 -26.04
C ARG A 204 24.45 1.12 -24.68
N LYS A 205 23.25 1.63 -24.41
CA LYS A 205 22.91 2.28 -23.13
C LYS A 205 21.62 1.73 -22.57
N ILE A 206 21.62 1.52 -21.27
CA ILE A 206 20.44 1.17 -20.48
C ILE A 206 20.12 2.40 -19.62
N TYR A 207 18.87 2.85 -19.68
CA TYR A 207 18.29 3.81 -18.75
C TYR A 207 17.35 3.05 -17.83
N PHE A 208 17.40 3.30 -16.54
CA PHE A 208 16.56 2.61 -15.57
C PHE A 208 16.15 3.58 -14.47
N THR A 209 15.15 3.20 -13.70
CA THR A 209 14.61 3.97 -12.59
C THR A 209 14.79 3.22 -11.28
N ASP A 210 15.13 3.94 -10.22
CA ASP A 210 14.93 3.50 -8.85
C ASP A 210 13.71 4.24 -8.32
N SER A 211 12.68 3.56 -7.82
CA SER A 211 11.49 4.25 -7.32
C SER A 211 11.74 4.90 -5.96
N SER A 212 12.70 4.40 -5.19
CA SER A 212 13.08 4.93 -3.88
C SER A 212 14.47 4.45 -3.50
N SER A 213 15.23 5.34 -2.88
CA SER A 213 16.45 5.00 -2.17
C SER A 213 16.20 4.49 -0.74
N LYS A 214 15.03 4.81 -0.15
CA LYS A 214 14.64 4.43 1.22
C LYS A 214 13.79 3.17 1.29
N TRP A 215 12.72 3.09 0.51
CA TRP A 215 11.72 2.02 0.62
C TRP A 215 11.93 0.93 -0.42
N GLN A 216 11.83 -0.32 0.02
CA GLN A 216 11.85 -1.45 -0.90
C GLN A 216 10.47 -1.68 -1.52
N ARG A 217 10.43 -2.45 -2.63
CA ARG A 217 9.20 -2.80 -3.35
C ARG A 217 8.08 -3.35 -2.46
N ARG A 218 8.38 -4.25 -1.53
CA ARG A 218 7.37 -4.80 -0.61
C ARG A 218 6.68 -3.68 0.18
N ASP A 219 7.38 -2.60 0.50
CA ASP A 219 6.92 -1.49 1.32
C ASP A 219 6.46 -0.27 0.50
N TYR A 220 6.10 -0.48 -0.78
CA TYR A 220 5.72 0.60 -1.69
C TYR A 220 4.58 1.50 -1.18
N LEU A 221 3.69 1.00 -0.32
CA LEU A 221 2.64 1.83 0.29
C LEU A 221 3.23 2.92 1.19
N LEU A 222 4.33 2.64 1.89
CA LEU A 222 5.03 3.63 2.70
C LEU A 222 5.67 4.69 1.80
N LEU A 223 6.26 4.29 0.67
CA LEU A 223 6.73 5.22 -0.37
C LEU A 223 5.60 6.14 -0.86
N VAL A 224 4.44 5.58 -1.22
CA VAL A 224 3.32 6.39 -1.75
C VAL A 224 2.83 7.39 -0.70
N MET A 225 2.77 6.98 0.57
CA MET A 225 2.35 7.86 1.66
C MET A 225 3.41 8.91 2.02
N GLU A 226 4.69 8.60 1.83
CA GLU A 226 5.80 9.53 2.09
C GLU A 226 5.92 10.59 0.98
N GLY A 227 5.77 10.19 -0.29
CA GLY A 227 5.67 11.11 -1.43
C GLY A 227 6.96 11.89 -1.76
N THR A 228 8.11 11.42 -1.30
CA THR A 228 9.44 11.97 -1.59
C THR A 228 9.93 11.58 -2.99
N ASP A 229 10.76 12.43 -3.59
CA ASP A 229 11.42 12.23 -4.89
C ASP A 229 12.84 11.67 -4.72
N ASP A 230 13.02 10.67 -3.86
CA ASP A 230 14.33 10.15 -3.47
C ASP A 230 14.92 9.10 -4.43
N GLY A 231 14.19 8.76 -5.50
CA GLY A 231 14.54 7.78 -6.54
C GLY A 231 14.66 8.39 -7.94
#